data_AF-A0A651FWC0-F1
#
_entry.id   AF-A0A651FWC0-F1
#
_cell.length_a   1.000
_cell.length_b   1.000
_cell.length_c   1.000
_cell.angle_alpha   90.00
_cell.angle_beta   90.00
_cell.angle_gamma   90.00
#
_symmetry.space_group_name_H-M   'P 1'
#
loop_
_entity.id
_entity.type
_entity.pdbx_description
1 polymer ?
#
loop_
_entity_poly.entity_id
_entity_poly.type
_entity_poly.pdbx_seq_one_letter_code
_entity_poly.pdbx_strand_id
1 'polypeptide(L)' 'MAFDPTLEETPRKPDLLHEVGRDLATLSVDEINERIAVLLGEIERLREARTKKEASKSAADAFFKAKP' A
#
# COMPACT_ATOMS: atom_id res chain seq x y z
N MET A 1 3.56 8.47 -36.90
CA MET A 1 3.66 8.53 -35.43
C MET A 1 2.64 7.53 -34.90
N ALA A 2 3.08 6.41 -34.32
CA ALA A 2 2.18 5.38 -33.82
C ALA A 2 1.70 5.79 -32.43
N PHE A 3 0.39 6.02 -32.29
CA PHE A 3 -0.28 6.11 -31.00
C PHE A 3 -0.37 4.69 -30.44
N ASP A 4 0.40 4.40 -29.39
CA ASP A 4 0.31 3.12 -28.67
C ASP A 4 -0.70 3.29 -27.52
N PRO A 5 -1.93 2.77 -27.65
CA PRO A 5 -3.00 2.95 -26.67
C PRO A 5 -2.76 2.16 -25.36
N THR A 6 -1.65 1.43 -25.23
CA THR A 6 -1.37 0.60 -24.06
C THR A 6 -0.50 1.30 -23.00
N LEU A 7 -0.03 2.52 -23.26
CA LEU A 7 0.84 3.27 -22.34
C LEU A 7 0.13 3.96 -21.18
N GLU A 8 -1.21 3.94 -21.12
CA GLU A 8 -2.01 4.78 -20.22
C GLU A 8 -2.47 4.14 -18.90
N GLU A 9 -1.96 2.97 -18.52
CA GLU A 9 -2.33 2.33 -17.23
C GLU A 9 -1.14 1.87 -16.38
N THR A 10 -0.07 2.66 -16.31
CA THR A 10 0.84 2.48 -15.17
C THR A 10 0.19 3.14 -13.94
N PRO A 11 -0.15 2.39 -12.88
CA PRO A 11 -0.66 3.01 -11.66
C PRO A 11 0.41 3.97 -11.16
N ARG A 12 0.13 5.27 -11.26
CA ARG A 12 1.04 6.30 -10.73
C ARG A 12 1.28 5.96 -9.28
N LYS A 13 2.54 5.66 -8.95
CA LYS A 13 2.93 5.46 -7.56
C LYS A 13 2.52 6.75 -6.84
N PRO A 14 1.68 6.66 -5.79
CA PRO A 14 1.32 7.85 -5.04
C PRO A 14 2.62 8.50 -4.58
N ASP A 15 2.72 9.83 -4.71
CA ASP A 15 3.85 10.57 -4.18
C ASP A 15 3.99 10.21 -2.70
N LEU A 16 5.15 9.70 -2.33
CA LEU A 16 5.41 9.30 -0.95
C LEU A 16 5.47 10.58 -0.11
N LEU A 17 4.38 10.87 0.61
CA LEU A 17 4.30 11.96 1.59
C LEU A 17 5.45 11.91 2.62
N HIS A 18 6.03 10.72 2.82
CA HIS A 18 7.14 10.47 3.72
C HIS A 18 8.01 9.30 3.24
N GLU A 19 9.32 9.38 3.48
CA GLU A 19 10.29 8.31 3.27
C GLU A 19 10.69 7.71 4.63
N VAL A 20 10.53 6.39 4.77
CA VAL A 20 10.88 5.67 6.00
C VAL A 20 12.39 5.73 6.23
N GLY A 21 12.79 6.15 7.43
CA GLY A 21 14.21 6.26 7.80
C GLY A 21 14.88 7.59 7.41
N ARG A 22 14.11 8.56 6.93
CA ARG A 22 14.59 9.94 6.71
C ARG A 22 15.05 10.58 8.03
N ASP A 23 16.08 11.42 7.94
CA ASP A 23 16.50 12.30 9.04
C ASP A 23 15.37 13.24 9.50
N LEU A 24 15.24 13.38 10.82
CA LEU A 24 14.21 14.17 11.49
C LEU A 24 14.75 15.47 12.09
N ALA A 25 16.07 15.72 12.04
CA ALA A 25 16.71 16.82 12.76
C ALA A 25 16.17 18.22 12.43
N THR A 26 15.58 18.40 11.24
CA THR A 26 15.04 19.68 10.76
C THR A 26 13.53 19.82 10.98
N LEU A 27 12.87 18.80 11.53
CA LEU A 27 11.42 18.77 11.71
C LEU A 27 11.03 19.29 13.09
N SER A 28 9.95 20.06 13.12
CA SER A 28 9.27 20.41 14.36
C SER A 28 8.49 19.23 14.95
N VAL A 29 8.08 19.36 16.22
CA VAL A 29 7.26 18.36 16.91
C VAL A 29 5.91 18.13 16.21
N ASP A 30 5.26 19.21 15.78
CA ASP A 30 3.96 19.13 15.09
C ASP A 30 4.09 18.41 13.74
N GLU A 31 5.13 18.72 12.97
CA GLU A 31 5.41 18.02 11.71
C GLU A 31 5.77 16.53 11.90
N ILE A 32 6.34 16.15 13.05
CA ILE A 32 6.54 14.75 13.42
C ILE A 32 5.18 14.10 13.73
N ASN A 33 4.32 14.77 14.47
CA ASN A 33 2.98 14.27 14.82
C ASN A 33 2.11 14.05 13.57
N GLU A 34 2.10 15.00 12.64
CA GLU A 34 1.38 14.87 11.36
C GLU A 34 1.85 13.64 10.56
N ARG A 35 3.17 13.44 10.48
CA ARG A 35 3.74 12.27 9.79
C ARG A 35 3.37 10.96 10.47
N ILE A 36 3.40 10.91 11.81
CA ILE A 36 2.95 9.74 12.57
C ILE A 36 1.49 9.43 12.24
N ALA A 37 0.61 10.43 12.22
CA ALA A 37 -0.80 10.24 11.91
C ALA A 37 -1.01 9.64 10.50
N VAL A 38 -0.29 10.15 9.50
CA VAL A 38 -0.33 9.62 8.12
C VAL A 38 0.14 8.16 8.07
N LEU A 39 1.26 7.84 8.73
CA LEU A 39 1.82 6.48 8.74
C LEU A 39 0.91 5.48 9.45
N LEU A 40 0.26 5.88 10.54
CA LEU A 40 -0.73 5.04 11.21
C LEU A 40 -1.93 4.74 10.30
N GLY A 41 -2.42 5.73 9.56
CA GLY A 41 -3.47 5.52 8.56
C GLY A 41 -3.06 4.52 7.47
N GLU A 42 -1.82 4.63 6.98
CA GLU A 42 -1.31 3.68 5.99
C GLU A 42 -1.14 2.27 6.57
N ILE A 43 -0.72 2.13 7.83
CA ILE A 43 -0.66 0.82 8.51
C ILE A 43 -2.03 0.15 8.53
N GLU A 44 -3.10 0.89 8.87
CA GLU A 44 -4.45 0.34 8.89
C GLU A 44 -4.92 -0.07 7.49
N ARG A 45 -4.68 0.76 6.47
CA ARG A 45 -4.96 0.40 5.08
C ARG A 45 -4.26 -0.89 4.65
N LEU A 46 -2.98 -1.05 5.01
CA LEU A 46 -2.19 -2.25 4.70
C LEU A 46 -2.72 -3.49 5.44
N ARG A 47 -3.14 -3.34 6.70
CA ARG A 47 -3.77 -4.40 7.49
C ARG A 47 -5.06 -4.88 6.83
N GLU A 48 -5.94 -3.97 6.39
CA GLU A 48 -7.16 -4.34 5.67
C GLU A 48 -6.86 -5.07 4.36
N ALA A 49 -5.91 -4.56 3.57
CA ALA A 49 -5.51 -5.18 2.32
C ALA A 49 -4.96 -6.59 2.53
N ARG A 50 -4.14 -6.79 3.58
CA ARG A 50 -3.64 -8.11 3.98
C ARG A 50 -4.80 -9.05 4.30
N THR A 51 -5.73 -8.64 5.16
CA THR A 51 -6.88 -9.47 5.55
C THR A 51 -7.70 -9.91 4.33
N LYS A 52 -7.97 -9.00 3.38
CA LYS A 52 -8.67 -9.33 2.13
C LYS A 52 -7.91 -10.36 1.29
N LYS A 53 -6.59 -10.21 1.17
CA LYS A 53 -5.73 -11.15 0.44
C LYS A 53 -5.67 -12.51 1.12
N GLU A 54 -5.61 -12.57 2.44
CA GLU A 54 -5.61 -13.82 3.21
C GLU A 54 -6.93 -14.57 3.05
N ALA A 55 -8.08 -13.87 3.11
CA ALA A 55 -9.38 -14.46 2.85
C ALA A 55 -9.47 -15.05 1.44
N SER A 56 -9.00 -14.30 0.42
CA SER A 56 -8.95 -14.78 -0.96
C SER A 56 -8.06 -16.02 -1.11
N LYS A 57 -6.88 -16.03 -0.47
CA LYS A 57 -5.96 -17.18 -0.49
C LYS A 57 -6.60 -18.40 0.18
N SER A 58 -7.19 -18.23 1.35
CA SER A 58 -7.84 -19.31 2.09
C SER A 58 -9.00 -19.94 1.31
N ALA A 59 -9.83 -19.11 0.66
CA ALA A 59 -10.91 -19.60 -0.20
C ALA A 59 -10.38 -20.42 -1.40
N ALA A 60 -9.31 -19.95 -2.04
CA ALA A 60 -8.65 -20.69 -3.11
C ALA A 60 -8.06 -22.02 -2.62
N ASP A 61 -7.31 -22.00 -1.51
CA ASP A 61 -6.70 -23.19 -0.92
C ASP A 61 -7.76 -24.26 -0.57
N ALA A 62 -8.91 -23.85 -0.03
CA ALA A 62 -10.02 -24.74 0.26
C ALA A 62 -10.61 -25.36 -1.02
N PHE A 63 -10.80 -24.56 -2.08
CA PHE A 63 -11.30 -25.04 -3.36
C PHE A 63 -10.36 -26.08 -4.00
N PHE A 64 -9.05 -25.82 -4.00
CA PHE A 64 -8.07 -26.74 -4.59
C PHE A 64 -7.84 -28.01 -3.77
N LYS A 65 -7.93 -27.95 -2.43
CA LYS A 65 -7.84 -29.13 -1.56
C LYS A 65 -9.11 -30.00 -1.57
N ALA A 66 -10.25 -29.44 -1.95
CA ALA A 66 -11.52 -30.17 -2.04
C ALA A 66 -11.68 -31.00 -3.32
N LYS A 67 -10.71 -30.95 -4.24
CA LYS A 67 -10.70 -31.78 -5.45
C LYS A 67 -9.82 -33.03 -5.20
N PRO A 68 -10.36 -34.25 -5.28
CA PRO A 68 -9.57 -35.48 -5.15
C PRO A 68 -8.58 -35.66 -6.31
#